data_AF-A0A9X6N359-F1
#
_entry.id   AF-A0A9X6N359-F1
#
_cell.length_a   1.000
_cell.length_b   1.000
_cell.length_c   1.000
_cell.angle_alpha   90.00
_cell.angle_beta   90.00
_cell.angle_gamma   90.00
#
_symmetry.space_group_name_H-M   'P 1'
#
loop_
_entity.id
_entity.type
_entity.pdbx_description
1 polymer ?
#
loop_
_entity_poly.entity_id
_entity_poly.type
_entity_poly.pdbx_seq_one_letter_code
_entity_poly.pdbx_strand_id
1 'polypeptide(L)' 'MFGSKEDDIKEHLIKEGYEIKEYLRKNGDWYYFKVRNFWSGVHIVKVKDGLLGFKVEKA' A
#
# COMPACT_ATOMS: atom_id res chain seq x y z
N MET A 1 13.20 -13.59 10.28
CA MET A 1 13.03 -13.34 8.84
C MET A 1 12.33 -12.00 8.73
N PHE A 2 13.07 -10.90 8.61
CA PHE A 2 12.50 -9.56 8.46
C PHE A 2 12.01 -9.43 7.02
N GLY A 3 10.77 -9.81 6.76
CA GLY A 3 10.04 -9.30 5.61
C GLY A 3 10.13 -7.78 5.67
N SER A 4 10.44 -7.13 4.56
CA SER A 4 10.58 -5.69 4.57
C SER A 4 9.23 -5.08 4.95
N LYS A 5 9.19 -3.92 5.62
CA LYS A 5 7.90 -3.22 5.88
C LYS A 5 7.04 -3.07 4.62
N GLU A 6 7.69 -3.02 3.46
CA GLU A 6 7.04 -3.03 2.16
C GLU A 6 6.23 -4.31 1.87
N ASP A 7 6.76 -5.49 2.23
CA ASP A 7 6.08 -6.77 2.04
C ASP A 7 4.83 -6.87 2.94
N ASP A 8 4.93 -6.42 4.19
CA ASP A 8 3.78 -6.36 5.10
C ASP A 8 2.68 -5.44 4.55
N ILE A 9 3.07 -4.28 4.00
CA ILE A 9 2.14 -3.36 3.34
C ILE A 9 1.52 -4.01 2.11
N LYS A 10 2.31 -4.72 1.30
CA LYS A 10 1.81 -5.42 0.12
C LYS A 10 0.78 -6.47 0.51
N GLU A 11 1.07 -7.27 1.53
CA GLU A 11 0.13 -8.28 2.03
C GLU A 11 -1.16 -7.63 2.54
N HIS A 12 -1.06 -6.51 3.26
CA HIS A 12 -2.21 -5.75 3.74
C HIS A 12 -3.08 -5.23 2.58
N LEU A 13 -2.47 -4.63 1.56
CA LEU A 13 -3.19 -4.14 0.37
C LEU A 13 -3.87 -5.28 -0.40
N ILE A 14 -3.21 -6.43 -0.54
CA ILE A 14 -3.79 -7.62 -1.18
C ILE A 14 -5.00 -8.14 -0.38
N LYS A 15 -4.91 -8.16 0.97
CA LYS A 15 -6.03 -8.55 1.84
C LYS A 15 -7.24 -7.61 1.73
N GLU A 16 -7.01 -6.32 1.50
CA GLU A 16 -8.08 -5.35 1.22
C GLU A 16 -8.66 -5.47 -0.21
N GLY A 17 -8.11 -6.35 -1.05
CA GLY A 17 -8.57 -6.55 -2.43
C GLY A 17 -7.94 -5.59 -3.43
N TYR A 18 -6.85 -4.91 -3.08
CA TYR A 18 -6.06 -4.14 -4.02
C TYR A 18 -5.07 -5.04 -4.76
N GLU A 19 -5.09 -4.95 -6.09
CA GLU A 19 -4.06 -5.53 -6.94
C GLU A 19 -2.91 -4.53 -7.07
N ILE A 20 -1.76 -4.84 -6.49
CA ILE A 20 -0.59 -3.97 -6.52
C ILE A 20 0.06 -4.07 -7.90
N LYS A 21 0.06 -2.96 -8.64
CA LYS A 21 0.68 -2.88 -9.96
C LYS A 21 2.15 -2.49 -9.86
N GLU A 22 2.43 -1.45 -9.07
CA GLU A 22 3.75 -0.87 -9.02
C GLU A 22 3.97 -0.15 -7.69
N TYR A 23 5.19 -0.25 -7.16
CA TYR A 23 5.64 0.61 -6.07
C TYR A 23 6.26 1.88 -6.66
N LEU A 24 5.72 3.04 -6.30
CA LEU A 24 6.12 4.31 -6.90
C LEU A 24 7.32 4.91 -6.19
N ARG A 25 7.20 5.14 -4.88
CA ARG A 25 8.25 5.75 -4.05
C ARG A 25 7.90 5.70 -2.56
N LYS A 26 8.90 5.92 -1.72
CA LYS A 26 8.73 6.26 -0.30
C LYS A 26 8.99 7.74 -0.11
N ASN A 27 8.10 8.43 0.58
CA ASN A 27 8.28 9.81 1.01
C ASN A 27 8.15 9.89 2.54
N GLY A 28 9.28 9.97 3.24
CA GLY A 28 9.32 9.88 4.71
C GLY A 28 8.74 8.56 5.20
N ASP A 29 7.65 8.61 5.96
CA ASP A 29 6.93 7.43 6.47
C ASP A 29 5.86 6.89 5.50
N TRP A 30 5.59 7.59 4.40
CA TRP A 30 4.54 7.22 3.45
C TRP A 30 5.12 6.42 2.28
N TYR A 31 4.52 5.28 2.00
CA TYR A 31 4.83 4.41 0.87
C TYR A 31 3.74 4.54 -0.19
N TYR A 32 4.10 4.87 -1.41
CA TYR A 32 3.16 5.09 -2.49
C TYR A 32 3.11 3.86 -3.39
N PHE A 33 1.92 3.31 -3.56
CA PHE A 33 1.66 2.16 -4.42
C PHE A 33 0.62 2.53 -5.46
N LYS A 34 0.89 2.17 -6.70
CA LYS A 34 -0.11 2.13 -7.75
C LYS A 34 -0.84 0.81 -7.63
N VAL A 35 -2.11 0.89 -7.30
CA VAL A 35 -2.99 -0.25 -7.12
C VAL A 35 -4.12 -0.21 -8.14
N ARG A 36 -4.73 -1.36 -8.37
CA ARG A 36 -5.97 -1.50 -9.11
C ARG A 36 -6.98 -2.16 -8.22
N ASN A 37 -8.19 -1.61 -8.18
CA ASN A 37 -9.33 -2.35 -7.65
C ASN A 37 -10.39 -2.52 -8.76
N PHE A 38 -11.25 -3.52 -8.62
CA PHE A 38 -12.26 -3.86 -9.62
C PHE A 38 -13.33 -2.77 -9.80
N TRP A 39 -13.64 -2.01 -8.74
CA TRP A 39 -14.69 -1.00 -8.66
C TRP A 39 -14.26 0.41 -9.12
N SER A 40 -13.01 0.79 -8.91
CA SER A 40 -12.46 2.15 -9.12
C SER A 40 -11.32 2.18 -10.13
N GLY A 41 -10.93 1.04 -10.69
CA GLY A 41 -9.83 0.95 -11.63
C GLY A 41 -8.46 1.23 -11.00
N VAL A 42 -7.53 1.73 -11.81
CA VAL A 42 -6.16 2.01 -11.40
C VAL A 42 -6.09 3.36 -10.68
N HIS A 43 -5.56 3.37 -9.47
CA HIS A 43 -5.34 4.57 -8.68
C HIS A 43 -4.12 4.42 -7.77
N ILE A 44 -3.74 5.50 -7.10
CA ILE A 44 -2.58 5.52 -6.21
C ILE A 44 -3.08 5.51 -4.77
N VAL A 45 -2.46 4.69 -3.94
CA VAL A 45 -2.64 4.71 -2.49
C VAL A 45 -1.32 5.02 -1.83
N LYS A 46 -1.37 5.76 -0.74
CA LYS A 46 -0.25 5.99 0.17
C LYS A 46 -0.52 5.22 1.45
N VAL A 47 0.47 4.49 1.91
CA VAL A 47 0.40 3.67 3.12
C VAL A 47 1.44 4.16 4.10
N LYS A 48 1.05 4.42 5.34
CA LYS A 48 1.97 4.74 6.43
C LYS A 48 1.83 3.72 7.54
N ASP A 49 2.96 3.33 8.11
CA ASP A 49 3.01 2.54 9.33
C ASP A 49 2.58 3.43 10.53
N GLY A 50 1.52 3.01 11.22
CA GLY A 50 0.93 3.70 12.36
C GLY A 50 0.89 2.82 13.60
N LEU A 51 0.62 3.43 14.76
CA LEU A 51 0.63 2.76 16.07
C LEU A 51 -0.36 1.58 16.20
N LEU A 52 -1.39 1.54 15.34
CA LEU A 52 -2.45 0.52 15.32
C LEU A 52 -2.49 -0.27 14.00
N GLY A 53 -1.41 -0.25 13.22
CA GLY A 53 -1.30 -0.92 11.93
C GLY A 53 -1.13 0.05 10.75
N PHE A 54 -1.30 -0.48 9.54
CA PHE A 54 -1.12 0.28 8.31
C PHE A 54 -2.28 1.23 8.07
N LYS A 55 -1.96 2.52 7.90
CA LYS A 55 -2.91 3.54 7.48
C LYS A 55 -2.83 3.67 5.96
N VAL A 56 -3.87 3.19 5.26
CA VAL A 56 -4.01 3.31 3.80
C VAL A 56 -4.87 4.53 3.49
N GLU A 57 -4.39 5.43 2.63
CA GLU A 57 -5.14 6.57 2.12
C GLU A 57 -5.04 6.60 0.59
N LYS A 58 -6.15 6.90 -0.09
CA LYS A 58 -6.12 7.19 -1.52
C LYS A 58 -5.41 8.53 -1.74
N ALA A 59 -4.41 8.54 -2.62
CA ALA A 59 -3.64 9.74 -2.97
C ALA A 59 -4.34 10.56 -4.05
#